data_AF-A0A3B4FBV6-F1
#
_entry.id   AF-A0A3B4FBV6-F1
#
_cell.length_a   1.000
_cell.length_b   1.000
_cell.length_c   1.000
_cell.angle_alpha   90.00
_cell.angle_beta   90.00
_cell.angle_gamma   90.00
#
_symmetry.space_group_name_H-M   'P 1'
#
loop_
_entity.id
_entity.type
_entity.pdbx_description
1 polymer ?
#
loop_
_entity_poly.entity_id
_entity_poly.type
_entity_poly.pdbx_seq_one_letter_code
_entity_poly.pdbx_strand_id
1 'polypeptide(L)'
;GGSQLSKCWLKGGGAKTREGHSSTQSSHRLLAYSDALISIIATVMILPVAHTKVENNEELRESLQGLLTTKIGVYLMTFLIVTVAWAAHIRLFQVVVRIDDCLALLNLACMMLITFLPYTFSLMATFPENILGILLFCGCVMVIGVIQSVIVLYAFSRPFLLNEQIQISENQTFYKHHILKVIMKVPIMCFFASIFSFIFFQLSYVLLAIVIFLPYISQCLKWCRSKAIGQVEETPDSMLFYTYLPNEPLSKERVEAFSDGVYAIVATLLILDICEDNVPDPTVVQKQFGGSLTAALRLYGPEYLAYFGSFATVGLLWFVHHSLFLHVTKATRFMGLLNTFSLAFVGGLPLAYQLTHEFPPNSHNELEAIQISCVIIFFAGIFQLAIWVVALYNEQETLHPYVRYGGREHVLMLAKLALYPCIALGTFFLTCILSKFSAPIFHLMEITVPFAFLVLRILVRLGLALLRLLFCPDRSDRRIVIEEEADETRVPFNALVT
;
A
#
# COMPACT_ATOMS: atom_id res chain seq x y z
N GLY A 1 -10.53 -69.65 -17.47
CA GLY A 1 -11.84 -69.07 -17.12
C GLY A 1 -11.79 -67.57 -17.29
N GLY A 2 -12.06 -67.08 -18.50
CA GLY A 2 -12.21 -65.66 -18.79
C GLY A 2 -13.67 -65.40 -19.10
N SER A 3 -14.42 -64.89 -18.12
CA SER A 3 -15.84 -64.51 -18.27
C SER A 3 -16.36 -63.82 -17.00
N GLN A 4 -15.75 -62.72 -16.55
CA GLN A 4 -16.39 -61.90 -15.50
C GLN A 4 -15.99 -60.41 -15.42
N LEU A 5 -15.30 -59.85 -16.42
CA LEU A 5 -14.88 -58.43 -16.40
C LEU A 5 -15.42 -57.56 -17.55
N SER A 6 -16.40 -58.03 -18.33
CA SER A 6 -16.89 -57.33 -19.54
C SER A 6 -18.39 -56.96 -19.52
N LYS A 7 -19.02 -56.78 -18.34
CA LYS A 7 -20.46 -56.45 -18.26
C LYS A 7 -20.86 -55.33 -17.29
N CYS A 8 -19.94 -54.45 -16.91
CA CYS A 8 -20.23 -53.30 -16.04
C CYS A 8 -19.92 -51.94 -16.68
N TRP A 9 -20.25 -51.76 -17.97
CA TRP A 9 -19.97 -50.49 -18.68
C TRP A 9 -21.10 -49.97 -19.59
N LEU A 10 -22.32 -50.53 -19.58
CA LEU A 10 -23.29 -50.20 -20.65
C LEU A 10 -24.77 -50.01 -20.28
N LYS A 11 -25.16 -49.77 -19.02
CA LYS A 11 -26.54 -49.33 -18.72
C LYS A 11 -26.59 -48.30 -17.59
N GLY A 12 -26.66 -47.04 -18.00
CA GLY A 12 -26.88 -45.88 -17.14
C GLY A 12 -27.06 -44.61 -17.97
N GLY A 13 -27.82 -44.68 -19.08
CA GLY A 13 -28.23 -43.51 -19.85
C GLY A 13 -29.27 -42.71 -19.06
N GLY A 14 -28.79 -41.85 -18.17
CA GLY A 14 -29.57 -40.80 -17.53
C GLY A 14 -29.34 -39.48 -18.25
N ALA A 15 -30.43 -38.89 -18.73
CA ALA A 15 -30.59 -37.54 -19.29
C ALA A 15 -29.32 -36.68 -19.45
N LYS A 16 -28.89 -36.47 -20.71
CA LYS A 16 -28.12 -35.29 -21.10
C LYS A 16 -28.93 -34.04 -20.74
N THR A 17 -28.71 -33.49 -19.54
CA THR A 17 -28.94 -32.08 -19.27
C THR A 17 -28.06 -31.29 -20.23
N ARG A 18 -28.72 -30.51 -21.10
CA ARG A 18 -28.13 -29.64 -22.11
C ARG A 18 -26.84 -28.98 -21.63
N GLU A 19 -25.75 -29.29 -22.33
CA GLU A 19 -24.53 -28.51 -22.33
C GLU A 19 -24.84 -27.05 -22.69
N GLY A 20 -24.46 -26.18 -21.77
CA GLY A 20 -24.57 -24.72 -21.86
C GLY A 20 -23.84 -24.08 -20.68
N HIS A 21 -22.71 -24.67 -20.27
CA HIS A 21 -21.81 -24.02 -19.32
C HIS A 21 -21.01 -22.99 -20.10
N SER A 22 -21.52 -21.76 -20.15
CA SER A 22 -20.77 -20.58 -20.57
C SER A 22 -19.44 -20.52 -19.80
N SER A 23 -18.38 -20.12 -20.49
CA SER A 23 -16.98 -19.98 -20.08
C SER A 23 -16.74 -19.08 -18.85
N THR A 24 -17.31 -19.40 -17.69
CA THR A 24 -17.03 -18.68 -16.45
C THR A 24 -15.64 -19.03 -15.94
N GLN A 25 -14.80 -18.03 -15.75
CA GLN A 25 -13.42 -18.16 -15.28
C GLN A 25 -13.28 -17.60 -13.85
N SER A 26 -12.23 -18.02 -13.15
CA SER A 26 -11.85 -17.45 -11.86
C SER A 26 -11.40 -16.00 -12.02
N SER A 27 -11.89 -15.09 -11.17
CA SER A 27 -11.51 -13.67 -11.18
C SER A 27 -10.09 -13.39 -10.67
N HIS A 28 -9.45 -14.35 -9.99
CA HIS A 28 -8.18 -14.13 -9.27
C HIS A 28 -7.07 -13.49 -10.13
N ARG A 29 -6.81 -14.03 -11.32
CA ARG A 29 -5.74 -13.50 -12.20
C ARG A 29 -6.06 -12.09 -12.72
N LEU A 30 -7.33 -11.82 -13.03
CA LEU A 30 -7.78 -10.50 -13.47
C LEU A 30 -7.62 -9.48 -12.32
N LEU A 31 -7.95 -9.87 -11.10
CA LEU A 31 -7.82 -9.01 -9.93
C LEU A 31 -6.35 -8.71 -9.60
N ALA A 32 -5.49 -9.73 -9.66
CA ALA A 32 -4.05 -9.55 -9.48
C ALA A 32 -3.44 -8.62 -10.55
N TYR A 33 -3.90 -8.74 -11.81
CA TYR A 33 -3.51 -7.81 -12.88
C TYR A 33 -3.95 -6.38 -12.58
N SER A 34 -5.21 -6.18 -12.18
CA SER A 34 -5.71 -4.85 -11.82
C SER A 34 -4.96 -4.25 -10.62
N ASP A 35 -4.65 -5.05 -9.59
CA ASP A 35 -3.89 -4.59 -8.41
C ASP A 35 -2.48 -4.15 -8.76
N ALA A 36 -1.76 -4.98 -9.53
CA ALA A 36 -0.42 -4.66 -10.00
C ALA A 36 -0.43 -3.37 -10.83
N LEU A 37 -1.33 -3.27 -11.82
CA LEU A 37 -1.43 -2.10 -12.67
C LEU A 37 -1.74 -0.82 -11.87
N ILE A 38 -2.70 -0.87 -10.94
CA ILE A 38 -3.04 0.28 -10.09
C ILE A 38 -1.87 0.67 -9.16
N SER A 39 -1.19 -0.30 -8.54
CA SER A 39 -0.01 -0.02 -7.70
C SER A 39 1.13 0.67 -8.47
N ILE A 40 1.37 0.26 -9.72
CA ILE A 40 2.35 0.89 -10.60
C ILE A 40 1.97 2.35 -10.83
N ILE A 41 0.73 2.60 -11.27
CA ILE A 41 0.24 3.94 -11.60
C ILE A 41 0.28 4.88 -10.39
N ALA A 42 -0.08 4.38 -9.20
CA ALA A 42 -0.01 5.16 -7.98
C ALA A 42 1.43 5.56 -7.65
N THR A 43 2.38 4.65 -7.84
CA THR A 43 3.78 4.83 -7.41
C THR A 43 4.58 5.68 -8.40
N VAL A 44 4.41 5.49 -9.72
CA VAL A 44 5.17 6.23 -10.76
C VAL A 44 4.92 7.74 -10.72
N MET A 45 3.85 8.19 -10.05
CA MET A 45 3.59 9.62 -9.83
C MET A 45 4.63 10.33 -8.97
N ILE A 46 5.56 9.60 -8.35
CA ILE A 46 6.72 10.20 -7.68
C ILE A 46 7.76 10.74 -8.67
N LEU A 47 7.83 10.19 -9.89
CA LEU A 47 8.87 10.54 -10.89
C LEU A 47 8.97 12.06 -11.18
N PRO A 48 7.87 12.80 -11.41
CA PRO A 48 7.96 14.25 -11.66
C PRO A 48 8.49 15.05 -10.46
N VAL A 49 8.38 14.48 -9.25
CA VAL A 49 8.91 15.06 -8.01
C VAL A 49 10.41 14.76 -7.91
N ALA A 50 10.78 13.47 -8.06
CA ALA A 50 12.14 12.97 -8.00
C ALA A 50 13.05 13.70 -9.01
N HIS A 51 12.64 13.81 -10.28
CA HIS A 51 13.46 14.44 -11.32
C HIS A 51 13.49 15.99 -11.27
N THR A 52 13.09 16.61 -10.15
CA THR A 52 13.18 18.06 -10.01
C THR A 52 14.62 18.44 -9.65
N LYS A 53 15.39 18.87 -10.65
CA LYS A 53 16.75 19.37 -10.43
C LYS A 53 16.71 20.63 -9.57
N VAL A 54 17.41 20.61 -8.43
CA VAL A 54 17.61 21.78 -7.57
C VAL A 54 18.92 22.43 -8.00
N GLU A 55 18.89 23.70 -8.42
CA GLU A 55 20.12 24.40 -8.79
C GLU A 55 21.02 24.58 -7.56
N ASN A 56 22.33 24.30 -7.71
CA ASN A 56 23.31 24.32 -6.62
C ASN A 56 23.45 25.67 -5.87
N ASN A 57 22.89 26.76 -6.42
CA ASN A 57 22.98 28.10 -5.85
C ASN A 57 21.76 28.50 -5.01
N GLU A 58 20.67 27.73 -5.05
CA GLU A 58 19.49 27.97 -4.21
C GLU A 58 19.56 27.18 -2.90
N GLU A 59 19.11 27.78 -1.81
CA GLU A 59 18.89 27.04 -0.56
C GLU A 59 17.78 26.02 -0.81
N LEU A 60 18.03 24.74 -0.51
CA LEU A 60 17.06 23.65 -0.72
C LEU A 60 15.70 24.01 -0.10
N ARG A 61 15.69 24.62 1.08
CA ARG A 61 14.50 25.14 1.74
C ARG A 61 13.67 26.13 0.92
N GLU A 62 14.29 27.06 0.21
CA GLU A 62 13.58 28.05 -0.62
C GLU A 62 12.95 27.37 -1.85
N SER A 63 13.72 26.50 -2.52
CA SER A 63 13.21 25.70 -3.65
C SER A 63 12.09 24.73 -3.20
N LEU A 64 12.16 24.23 -1.95
CA LEU A 64 11.16 23.35 -1.35
C LEU A 64 9.84 24.08 -1.10
N GLN A 65 9.91 25.34 -0.65
CA GLN A 65 8.75 26.16 -0.31
C GLN A 65 7.94 26.60 -1.54
N GLY A 66 8.55 26.71 -2.72
CA GLY A 66 7.88 27.09 -3.96
C GLY A 66 7.35 25.90 -4.77
N LEU A 67 8.25 25.28 -5.55
CA LEU A 67 7.88 24.33 -6.61
C LEU A 67 7.70 22.90 -6.08
N LEU A 68 8.57 22.47 -5.17
CA LEU A 68 8.59 21.08 -4.70
C LEU A 68 7.38 20.75 -3.82
N THR A 69 6.94 21.68 -2.97
CA THR A 69 5.71 21.50 -2.16
C THR A 69 4.48 21.23 -3.03
N THR A 70 4.35 21.97 -4.14
CA THR A 70 3.23 21.77 -5.08
C THR A 70 3.31 20.38 -5.72
N LYS A 71 4.49 19.97 -6.20
CA LYS A 71 4.68 18.65 -6.82
C LYS A 71 4.47 17.49 -5.84
N ILE A 72 4.97 17.59 -4.60
CA ILE A 72 4.72 16.61 -3.54
C ILE A 72 3.23 16.54 -3.22
N GLY A 73 2.55 17.69 -3.15
CA GLY A 73 1.09 17.74 -2.98
C GLY A 73 0.36 17.01 -4.11
N VAL A 74 0.75 17.24 -5.37
CA VAL A 74 0.19 16.55 -6.54
C VAL A 74 0.42 15.03 -6.45
N TYR A 75 1.62 14.60 -6.10
CA TYR A 75 1.93 13.18 -5.88
C TYR A 75 1.01 12.55 -4.82
N LEU A 76 0.92 13.15 -3.64
CA LEU A 76 0.09 12.61 -2.55
C LEU A 76 -1.39 12.54 -2.95
N MET A 77 -1.92 13.58 -3.60
CA MET A 77 -3.32 13.58 -4.04
C MET A 77 -3.58 12.53 -5.11
N THR A 78 -2.70 12.39 -6.10
CA THR A 78 -2.86 11.37 -7.15
C THR A 78 -2.78 9.96 -6.59
N PHE A 79 -1.84 9.69 -5.68
CA PHE A 79 -1.74 8.40 -4.97
C PHE A 79 -3.05 8.07 -4.23
N LEU A 80 -3.60 9.04 -3.50
CA LEU A 80 -4.87 8.88 -2.77
C LEU A 80 -6.06 8.67 -3.72
N ILE A 81 -6.15 9.40 -4.83
CA ILE A 81 -7.23 9.24 -5.81
C ILE A 81 -7.22 7.84 -6.42
N VAL A 82 -6.05 7.38 -6.87
CA VAL A 82 -5.88 6.04 -7.46
C VAL A 82 -6.22 4.96 -6.43
N THR A 83 -5.87 5.16 -5.16
CA THR A 83 -6.22 4.22 -4.09
C THR A 83 -7.72 4.20 -3.79
N VAL A 84 -8.44 5.32 -3.89
CA VAL A 84 -9.92 5.33 -3.81
C VAL A 84 -10.52 4.52 -4.95
N ALA A 85 -10.04 4.72 -6.19
CA ALA A 85 -10.51 3.96 -7.35
C ALA A 85 -10.28 2.45 -7.17
N TRP A 86 -9.10 2.06 -6.65
CA TRP A 86 -8.78 0.69 -6.31
C TRP A 86 -9.68 0.11 -5.21
N ALA A 87 -9.95 0.87 -4.15
CA ALA A 87 -10.84 0.43 -3.08
C ALA A 87 -12.27 0.22 -3.61
N ALA A 88 -12.76 1.09 -4.48
CA ALA A 88 -14.04 0.92 -5.17
C ALA A 88 -14.04 -0.34 -6.05
N HIS A 89 -12.94 -0.58 -6.77
CA HIS A 89 -12.74 -1.79 -7.58
C HIS A 89 -12.74 -3.08 -6.73
N ILE A 90 -12.10 -3.09 -5.54
CA ILE A 90 -12.21 -4.21 -4.60
C ILE A 90 -13.67 -4.48 -4.25
N ARG A 91 -14.42 -3.44 -3.87
CA ARG A 91 -15.82 -3.61 -3.47
C ARG A 91 -16.69 -4.16 -4.59
N LEU A 92 -16.45 -3.73 -5.83
CA LEU A 92 -17.16 -4.24 -7.00
C LEU A 92 -16.93 -5.76 -7.19
N PHE A 93 -15.67 -6.21 -7.09
CA PHE A 93 -15.31 -7.60 -7.32
C PHE A 93 -15.39 -8.51 -6.07
N GLN A 94 -15.71 -7.95 -4.89
CA GLN A 94 -16.22 -8.75 -3.76
C GLN A 94 -17.65 -9.27 -4.03
N VAL A 95 -18.42 -8.51 -4.83
CA VAL A 95 -19.78 -8.90 -5.26
C VAL A 95 -19.73 -9.81 -6.48
N VAL A 96 -18.87 -9.49 -7.45
CA VAL A 96 -18.69 -10.24 -8.71
C VAL A 96 -17.55 -11.24 -8.56
N VAL A 97 -17.87 -12.49 -8.23
CA VAL A 97 -16.87 -13.52 -7.92
C VAL A 97 -16.38 -14.24 -9.18
N ARG A 98 -17.28 -14.51 -10.14
CA ARG A 98 -16.95 -15.17 -11.41
C ARG A 98 -16.99 -14.16 -12.53
N ILE A 99 -16.10 -14.33 -13.51
CA ILE A 99 -15.99 -13.44 -14.66
C ILE A 99 -16.20 -14.22 -15.96
N ASP A 100 -16.70 -13.51 -16.97
CA ASP A 100 -16.71 -13.94 -18.36
C ASP A 100 -15.90 -12.94 -19.21
N ASP A 101 -15.76 -13.22 -20.50
CA ASP A 101 -14.94 -12.40 -21.41
C ASP A 101 -15.47 -10.97 -21.55
N CYS A 102 -16.80 -10.78 -21.44
CA CYS A 102 -17.43 -9.45 -21.51
C CYS A 102 -17.05 -8.61 -20.29
N LEU A 103 -17.19 -9.18 -19.08
CA LEU A 103 -16.76 -8.53 -17.84
C LEU A 103 -15.27 -8.25 -17.82
N ALA A 104 -14.45 -9.16 -18.37
CA ALA A 104 -13.02 -8.94 -18.48
C ALA A 104 -12.67 -7.74 -19.39
N LEU A 105 -13.35 -7.58 -20.52
CA LEU A 105 -13.18 -6.43 -21.41
C LEU A 105 -13.66 -5.12 -20.77
N LEU A 106 -14.80 -5.14 -20.05
CA LEU A 106 -15.28 -3.98 -19.30
C LEU A 106 -14.30 -3.58 -18.18
N ASN A 107 -13.72 -4.57 -17.48
CA ASN A 107 -12.67 -4.33 -16.51
C ASN A 107 -11.43 -3.69 -17.17
N LEU A 108 -11.00 -4.21 -18.32
CA LEU A 108 -9.85 -3.66 -19.05
C LEU A 108 -10.10 -2.20 -19.49
N ALA A 109 -11.31 -1.89 -19.96
CA ALA A 109 -11.72 -0.52 -20.28
C ALA A 109 -11.71 0.39 -19.04
N CYS A 110 -12.14 -0.13 -17.88
CA CYS A 110 -12.06 0.58 -16.60
C CYS A 110 -10.60 0.84 -16.21
N MET A 111 -9.71 -0.15 -16.32
CA MET A 111 -8.28 -0.01 -16.01
C MET A 111 -7.61 1.02 -16.91
N MET A 112 -7.92 1.02 -18.21
CA MET A 112 -7.42 2.03 -19.16
C MET A 112 -7.78 3.45 -18.73
N LEU A 113 -9.01 3.70 -18.26
CA LEU A 113 -9.39 5.03 -17.77
C LEU A 113 -8.73 5.38 -16.44
N ILE A 114 -8.58 4.42 -15.54
CA ILE A 114 -7.85 4.61 -14.26
C ILE A 114 -6.38 4.98 -14.55
N THR A 115 -5.73 4.36 -15.54
CA THR A 115 -4.36 4.73 -15.96
C THR A 115 -4.23 6.15 -16.48
N PHE A 116 -5.34 6.73 -16.96
CA PHE A 116 -5.36 8.09 -17.50
C PHE A 116 -5.65 9.16 -16.43
N LEU A 117 -6.15 8.77 -15.25
CA LEU A 117 -6.43 9.69 -14.15
C LEU A 117 -5.22 10.55 -13.73
N PRO A 118 -4.01 10.01 -13.53
CA PRO A 118 -2.89 10.83 -13.09
C PRO A 118 -2.49 11.91 -14.10
N TYR A 119 -2.60 11.61 -15.41
CA TYR A 119 -2.39 12.62 -16.45
C TYR A 119 -3.42 13.76 -16.34
N THR A 120 -4.71 13.44 -16.22
CA THR A 120 -5.76 14.46 -16.08
C THR A 120 -5.59 15.31 -14.83
N PHE A 121 -5.17 14.69 -13.71
CA PHE A 121 -4.92 15.41 -12.47
C PHE A 121 -3.66 16.28 -12.55
N SER A 122 -2.58 15.79 -13.16
CA SER A 122 -1.37 16.59 -13.40
C SER A 122 -1.68 17.80 -14.27
N LEU A 123 -2.48 17.63 -15.32
CA LEU A 123 -2.91 18.74 -16.18
C LEU A 123 -3.74 19.77 -15.40
N MET A 124 -4.66 19.30 -14.56
CA MET A 124 -5.48 20.15 -13.68
C MET A 124 -4.62 20.92 -12.67
N ALA A 125 -3.60 20.30 -12.09
CA ALA A 125 -2.72 20.93 -11.12
C ALA A 125 -1.75 21.94 -11.75
N THR A 126 -1.25 21.67 -12.96
CA THR A 126 -0.33 22.58 -13.68
C THR A 126 -1.06 23.81 -14.21
N PHE A 127 -2.32 23.67 -14.65
CA PHE A 127 -3.12 24.78 -15.19
C PHE A 127 -4.41 24.98 -14.37
N PRO A 128 -4.32 25.42 -13.10
CA PRO A 128 -5.48 25.46 -12.21
C PRO A 128 -6.57 26.43 -12.68
N GLU A 129 -6.17 27.49 -13.38
CA GLU A 129 -7.06 28.50 -13.97
C GLU A 129 -7.80 28.02 -15.23
N ASN A 130 -7.31 26.95 -15.88
CA ASN A 130 -7.91 26.44 -17.10
C ASN A 130 -8.92 25.32 -16.79
N ILE A 131 -10.18 25.56 -17.13
CA ILE A 131 -11.28 24.61 -16.88
C ILE A 131 -11.10 23.26 -17.57
N LEU A 132 -10.29 23.17 -18.64
CA LEU A 132 -10.09 21.91 -19.38
C LEU A 132 -9.55 20.79 -18.50
N GLY A 133 -8.66 21.08 -17.55
CA GLY A 133 -8.12 20.06 -16.63
C GLY A 133 -9.22 19.43 -15.77
N ILE A 134 -10.10 20.27 -15.21
CA ILE A 134 -11.25 19.85 -14.40
C ILE A 134 -12.22 19.02 -15.25
N LEU A 135 -12.55 19.48 -16.46
CA LEU A 135 -13.49 18.79 -17.35
C LEU A 135 -12.97 17.40 -17.76
N LEU A 136 -11.69 17.29 -18.08
CA LEU A 136 -11.08 16.00 -18.42
C LEU A 136 -11.05 15.05 -17.23
N PHE A 137 -10.66 15.53 -16.04
CA PHE A 137 -10.66 14.72 -14.82
C PHE A 137 -12.07 14.21 -14.48
N CYS A 138 -13.05 15.11 -14.39
CA CYS A 138 -14.44 14.75 -14.12
C CYS A 138 -15.03 13.84 -15.19
N GLY A 139 -14.76 14.11 -16.47
CA GLY A 139 -15.18 13.26 -17.59
C GLY A 139 -14.65 11.84 -17.46
N CYS A 140 -13.37 11.67 -17.13
CA CYS A 140 -12.78 10.35 -16.91
C CYS A 140 -13.45 9.61 -15.75
N VAL A 141 -13.63 10.28 -14.61
CA VAL A 141 -14.30 9.68 -13.43
C VAL A 141 -15.76 9.31 -13.73
N MET A 142 -16.47 10.14 -14.50
CA MET A 142 -17.84 9.84 -14.93
C MET A 142 -17.90 8.60 -15.81
N VAL A 143 -17.02 8.47 -16.82
CA VAL A 143 -16.98 7.30 -17.70
C VAL A 143 -16.61 6.05 -16.91
N ILE A 144 -15.65 6.12 -15.97
CA ILE A 144 -15.32 5.01 -15.05
C ILE A 144 -16.57 4.56 -14.30
N GLY A 145 -17.33 5.49 -13.70
CA GLY A 145 -18.54 5.15 -12.96
C GLY A 145 -19.66 4.58 -13.82
N VAL A 146 -19.79 5.02 -15.07
CA VAL A 146 -20.72 4.42 -16.04
C VAL A 146 -20.32 2.99 -16.36
N ILE A 147 -19.04 2.72 -16.64
CA ILE A 147 -18.55 1.36 -16.92
C ILE A 147 -18.76 0.45 -15.71
N GLN A 148 -18.43 0.90 -14.49
CA GLN A 148 -18.68 0.14 -13.26
C GLN A 148 -20.18 -0.14 -13.05
N SER A 149 -21.04 0.83 -13.37
CA SER A 149 -22.49 0.65 -13.34
C SER A 149 -22.96 -0.40 -14.35
N VAL A 150 -22.41 -0.40 -15.56
CA VAL A 150 -22.69 -1.43 -16.58
C VAL A 150 -22.24 -2.81 -16.10
N ILE A 151 -21.07 -2.93 -15.46
CA ILE A 151 -20.59 -4.17 -14.84
C ILE A 151 -21.59 -4.70 -13.81
N VAL A 152 -22.08 -3.84 -12.90
CA VAL A 152 -23.10 -4.21 -11.92
C VAL A 152 -24.39 -4.67 -12.61
N LEU A 153 -24.92 -3.87 -13.54
CA LEU A 153 -26.16 -4.22 -14.24
C LEU A 153 -26.05 -5.55 -15.00
N TYR A 154 -24.89 -5.81 -15.62
CA TYR A 154 -24.59 -7.05 -16.30
C TYR A 154 -24.52 -8.24 -15.34
N ALA A 155 -23.76 -8.10 -14.24
CA ALA A 155 -23.62 -9.15 -13.23
C ALA A 155 -24.97 -9.52 -12.58
N PHE A 156 -25.81 -8.53 -12.26
CA PHE A 156 -27.17 -8.79 -11.73
C PHE A 156 -28.14 -9.36 -12.77
N SER A 157 -27.86 -9.21 -14.07
CA SER A 157 -28.64 -9.86 -15.14
C SER A 157 -28.28 -11.34 -15.30
N ARG A 158 -27.15 -11.78 -14.72
CA ARG A 158 -26.61 -13.14 -14.78
C ARG A 158 -26.25 -13.64 -13.37
N PRO A 159 -27.22 -14.13 -12.58
CA PRO A 159 -27.03 -14.42 -11.15
C PRO A 159 -25.88 -15.37 -10.80
N PHE A 160 -25.47 -16.24 -11.73
CA PHE A 160 -24.34 -17.17 -11.54
C PHE A 160 -22.96 -16.50 -11.45
N LEU A 161 -22.85 -15.21 -11.82
CA LEU A 161 -21.61 -14.42 -11.70
C LEU A 161 -21.41 -13.83 -10.31
N LEU A 162 -22.49 -13.69 -9.55
CA LEU A 162 -22.52 -13.06 -8.24
C LEU A 162 -22.01 -14.00 -7.14
N ASN A 163 -21.65 -13.41 -6.01
CA ASN A 163 -21.39 -14.15 -4.77
C ASN A 163 -22.63 -14.95 -4.35
N GLU A 164 -22.40 -16.18 -3.88
CA GLU A 164 -23.43 -17.13 -3.45
C GLU A 164 -24.35 -16.56 -2.37
N GLN A 165 -23.82 -15.75 -1.45
CA GLN A 165 -24.61 -15.07 -0.41
C GLN A 165 -25.64 -14.09 -0.99
N ILE A 166 -25.26 -13.36 -2.05
CA ILE A 166 -26.15 -12.41 -2.72
C ILE A 166 -27.12 -13.16 -3.62
N GLN A 167 -26.67 -14.25 -4.24
CA GLN A 167 -27.51 -15.10 -5.08
C GLN A 167 -28.69 -15.70 -4.30
N ILE A 168 -28.47 -16.15 -3.06
CA ILE A 168 -29.49 -16.78 -2.21
C ILE A 168 -30.40 -15.74 -1.53
N SER A 169 -30.00 -14.47 -1.50
CA SER A 169 -30.78 -13.41 -0.84
C SER A 169 -32.12 -13.12 -1.54
N GLU A 170 -33.21 -12.99 -0.77
CA GLU A 170 -34.55 -12.68 -1.30
C GLU A 170 -34.64 -11.27 -1.94
N ASN A 171 -33.75 -10.35 -1.54
CA ASN A 171 -33.80 -8.93 -1.90
C ASN A 171 -32.68 -8.50 -2.88
N GLN A 172 -32.42 -9.29 -3.95
CA GLN A 172 -31.41 -8.94 -4.97
C GLN A 172 -31.62 -7.54 -5.58
N THR A 173 -32.87 -7.12 -5.76
CA THR A 173 -33.21 -5.80 -6.29
C THR A 173 -32.78 -4.67 -5.36
N PHE A 174 -32.87 -4.86 -4.05
CA PHE A 174 -32.39 -3.90 -3.06
C PHE A 174 -30.87 -3.78 -3.16
N TYR A 175 -30.15 -4.91 -3.16
CA TYR A 175 -28.70 -4.90 -3.33
C TYR A 175 -28.33 -4.20 -4.64
N LYS A 176 -28.93 -4.54 -5.78
CA LYS A 176 -28.67 -3.88 -7.08
C LYS A 176 -28.86 -2.36 -7.07
N HIS A 177 -29.96 -1.85 -6.51
CA HIS A 177 -30.21 -0.40 -6.47
C HIS A 177 -29.26 0.29 -5.53
N HIS A 178 -29.00 -0.36 -4.41
CA HIS A 178 -27.96 0.07 -3.52
C HIS A 178 -26.65 0.15 -4.30
N ILE A 179 -26.25 -0.93 -5.02
CA ILE A 179 -25.22 -1.19 -6.09
C ILE A 179 -24.84 0.02 -6.94
N LEU A 180 -25.90 0.57 -7.46
CA LEU A 180 -25.81 1.63 -8.42
C LEU A 180 -25.65 2.98 -7.69
N LYS A 181 -26.34 3.17 -6.56
CA LYS A 181 -26.35 4.43 -5.83
C LYS A 181 -24.97 4.80 -5.26
N VAL A 182 -24.21 3.87 -4.69
CA VAL A 182 -22.88 4.18 -4.12
C VAL A 182 -21.87 4.43 -5.24
N ILE A 183 -21.87 3.61 -6.30
CA ILE A 183 -20.97 3.79 -7.45
C ILE A 183 -21.24 5.12 -8.17
N MET A 184 -22.52 5.46 -8.40
CA MET A 184 -22.90 6.68 -9.13
C MET A 184 -22.71 7.97 -8.32
N LYS A 185 -22.53 7.90 -7.00
CA LYS A 185 -22.37 9.09 -6.15
C LYS A 185 -21.17 9.95 -6.57
N VAL A 186 -20.01 9.33 -6.82
CA VAL A 186 -18.79 10.06 -7.22
C VAL A 186 -18.94 10.69 -8.61
N PRO A 187 -19.36 9.96 -9.67
CA PRO A 187 -19.72 10.54 -10.97
C PRO A 187 -20.71 11.70 -10.90
N ILE A 188 -21.76 11.61 -10.08
CA ILE A 188 -22.76 12.67 -9.93
C ILE A 188 -22.12 13.93 -9.33
N MET A 189 -21.27 13.78 -8.31
CA MET A 189 -20.54 14.91 -7.73
C MET A 189 -19.57 15.54 -8.75
N CYS A 190 -18.87 14.71 -9.54
CA CYS A 190 -18.01 15.19 -10.63
C CYS A 190 -18.80 15.91 -11.74
N PHE A 191 -20.00 15.43 -12.07
CA PHE A 191 -20.89 16.11 -13.02
C PHE A 191 -21.26 17.52 -12.53
N PHE A 192 -21.66 17.64 -11.26
CA PHE A 192 -21.90 18.96 -10.66
C PHE A 192 -20.64 19.82 -10.64
N ALA A 193 -19.47 19.25 -10.29
CA ALA A 193 -18.20 19.97 -10.32
C ALA A 193 -17.85 20.49 -11.73
N SER A 194 -18.13 19.73 -12.78
CA SER A 194 -17.97 20.17 -14.18
C SER A 194 -18.95 21.27 -14.59
N ILE A 195 -20.18 21.28 -14.08
CA ILE A 195 -21.10 22.39 -14.33
C ILE A 195 -20.61 23.65 -13.62
N PHE A 196 -20.24 23.52 -12.34
CA PHE A 196 -19.74 24.64 -11.55
C PHE A 196 -18.42 25.19 -12.06
N SER A 197 -17.58 24.42 -12.75
CA SER A 197 -16.33 24.94 -13.32
C SER A 197 -16.54 26.06 -14.34
N PHE A 198 -17.69 26.11 -15.03
CA PHE A 198 -18.03 27.21 -15.93
C PHE A 198 -18.54 28.47 -15.22
N ILE A 199 -19.02 28.33 -13.99
CA ILE A 199 -19.63 29.42 -13.21
C ILE A 199 -18.59 30.00 -12.23
N PHE A 200 -17.97 29.14 -11.44
CA PHE A 200 -17.03 29.49 -10.38
C PHE A 200 -16.07 28.32 -10.11
N PHE A 201 -14.89 28.37 -10.71
CA PHE A 201 -13.93 27.26 -10.70
C PHE A 201 -13.43 26.90 -9.30
N GLN A 202 -13.33 27.85 -8.37
CA GLN A 202 -12.91 27.58 -7.00
C GLN A 202 -13.90 26.65 -6.27
N LEU A 203 -15.21 26.77 -6.52
CA LEU A 203 -16.21 25.86 -5.95
C LEU A 203 -16.07 24.44 -6.53
N SER A 204 -15.67 24.32 -7.80
CA SER A 204 -15.38 23.02 -8.42
C SER A 204 -14.23 22.31 -7.70
N TYR A 205 -13.14 23.03 -7.39
CA TYR A 205 -12.03 22.48 -6.58
C TYR A 205 -12.46 22.07 -5.18
N VAL A 206 -13.33 22.84 -4.52
CA VAL A 206 -13.87 22.47 -3.20
C VAL A 206 -14.70 21.17 -3.30
N LEU A 207 -15.54 21.04 -4.33
CA LEU A 207 -16.32 19.80 -4.55
C LEU A 207 -15.41 18.60 -4.82
N LEU A 208 -14.37 18.76 -5.63
CA LEU A 208 -13.38 17.72 -5.89
C LEU A 208 -12.60 17.33 -4.63
N ALA A 209 -12.18 18.31 -3.82
CA ALA A 209 -11.53 18.05 -2.55
C ALA A 209 -12.47 17.26 -1.62
N ILE A 210 -13.75 17.61 -1.54
CA ILE A 210 -14.75 16.85 -0.77
C ILE A 210 -14.83 15.41 -1.29
N VAL A 211 -14.90 15.19 -2.62
CA VAL A 211 -14.94 13.83 -3.19
C VAL A 211 -13.73 13.00 -2.78
N ILE A 212 -12.54 13.60 -2.78
CA ILE A 212 -11.28 12.92 -2.46
C ILE A 212 -11.15 12.64 -0.96
N PHE A 213 -11.42 13.64 -0.10
CA PHE A 213 -11.16 13.54 1.33
C PHE A 213 -12.30 12.95 2.15
N LEU A 214 -13.55 13.07 1.71
CA LEU A 214 -14.72 12.59 2.46
C LEU A 214 -14.66 11.08 2.80
N PRO A 215 -14.22 10.17 1.91
CA PRO A 215 -14.03 8.76 2.25
C PRO A 215 -13.05 8.57 3.42
N TYR A 216 -11.97 9.34 3.45
CA TYR A 216 -10.92 9.25 4.47
C TYR A 216 -11.35 9.86 5.80
N ILE A 217 -11.91 11.07 5.76
CA ILE A 217 -12.41 11.79 6.93
C ILE A 217 -13.53 11.00 7.59
N SER A 218 -14.50 10.51 6.82
CA SER A 218 -15.62 9.72 7.36
C SER A 218 -15.17 8.43 8.03
N GLN A 219 -14.12 7.79 7.51
CA GLN A 219 -13.58 6.57 8.09
C GLN A 219 -12.85 6.82 9.42
N CYS A 220 -12.06 7.89 9.49
CA CYS A 220 -11.42 8.32 10.72
C CYS A 220 -12.47 8.72 11.78
N LEU A 221 -13.44 9.54 11.40
CA LEU A 221 -14.55 9.96 12.28
C LEU A 221 -15.36 8.77 12.80
N LYS A 222 -15.68 7.79 11.96
CA LYS A 222 -16.41 6.58 12.38
C LYS A 222 -15.65 5.78 13.42
N TRP A 223 -14.34 5.56 13.20
CA TRP A 223 -13.50 4.86 14.18
C TRP A 223 -13.38 5.63 15.50
N CYS A 224 -13.17 6.95 15.44
CA CYS A 224 -13.14 7.81 16.63
C CYS A 224 -14.47 7.76 17.38
N ARG A 225 -15.61 7.85 16.67
CA ARG A 225 -16.96 7.81 17.24
C ARG A 225 -17.26 6.47 17.90
N SER A 226 -16.96 5.35 17.22
CA SER A 226 -17.18 4.01 17.79
C SER A 226 -16.39 3.79 19.08
N LYS A 227 -15.23 4.46 19.20
CA LYS A 227 -14.39 4.37 20.39
C LYS A 227 -14.82 5.34 21.50
N ALA A 228 -15.28 6.54 21.14
CA ALA A 228 -15.67 7.57 22.10
C ALA A 228 -17.05 7.35 22.73
N ILE A 229 -18.01 6.80 21.97
CA ILE A 229 -19.42 6.67 22.41
C ILE A 229 -19.77 5.20 22.76
N GLY A 230 -18.83 4.27 22.60
CA GLY A 230 -19.11 2.83 22.66
C GLY A 230 -19.84 2.35 21.39
N GLN A 231 -20.03 1.03 21.25
CA GLN A 231 -20.82 0.45 20.15
C GLN A 231 -22.30 0.83 20.34
N VAL A 232 -22.69 2.00 19.84
CA VAL A 232 -24.10 2.35 19.68
C VAL A 232 -24.64 1.44 18.57
N GLU A 233 -25.67 0.65 18.87
CA GLU A 233 -26.50 0.00 17.84
C GLU A 233 -27.01 1.09 16.90
N GLU A 234 -26.37 1.23 15.75
CA GLU A 234 -26.72 2.25 14.77
C GLU A 234 -28.09 1.91 14.16
N THR A 235 -29.05 2.81 14.34
CA THR A 235 -30.39 2.72 13.75
C THR A 235 -30.31 2.61 12.21
N PRO A 236 -31.23 1.87 11.55
CA PRO A 236 -31.18 1.61 10.11
C PRO A 236 -31.05 2.85 9.22
N ASP A 237 -31.61 3.98 9.65
CA ASP A 237 -31.67 5.22 8.87
C ASP A 237 -30.33 5.99 8.81
N SER A 238 -29.41 5.73 9.75
CA SER A 238 -28.06 6.35 9.74
C SER A 238 -27.13 5.73 8.70
N MET A 239 -27.50 4.56 8.16
CA MET A 239 -26.73 3.74 7.23
C MET A 239 -26.74 4.30 5.78
N LEU A 240 -27.45 5.41 5.55
CA LEU A 240 -27.82 5.94 4.23
C LEU A 240 -26.64 6.59 3.47
N PHE A 241 -25.50 6.85 4.12
CA PHE A 241 -24.49 7.72 3.52
C PHE A 241 -23.40 7.02 2.68
N TYR A 242 -23.02 5.75 2.88
CA TYR A 242 -22.01 5.02 2.06
C TYR A 242 -21.89 3.52 2.45
N THR A 243 -22.60 2.55 1.83
CA THR A 243 -22.55 1.19 2.44
C THR A 243 -22.93 -0.07 1.62
N TYR A 244 -22.05 -0.78 0.87
CA TYR A 244 -22.47 -2.06 0.25
C TYR A 244 -22.78 -3.23 1.19
N LEU A 245 -21.92 -3.42 2.18
CA LEU A 245 -22.13 -4.20 3.38
C LEU A 245 -21.29 -3.50 4.46
N PRO A 246 -21.87 -3.05 5.58
CA PRO A 246 -21.26 -2.07 6.49
C PRO A 246 -19.91 -2.47 7.09
N ASN A 247 -19.70 -3.77 7.29
CA ASN A 247 -18.64 -4.28 8.16
C ASN A 247 -17.71 -5.27 7.46
N GLU A 248 -17.80 -5.40 6.13
CA GLU A 248 -16.93 -6.34 5.45
C GLU A 248 -15.50 -5.79 5.35
N PRO A 249 -14.52 -6.56 5.84
CA PRO A 249 -13.11 -6.22 5.72
C PRO A 249 -12.72 -6.06 4.24
N LEU A 250 -11.64 -5.32 4.00
CA LEU A 250 -11.00 -5.40 2.69
C LEU A 250 -10.47 -6.83 2.51
N SER A 251 -10.47 -7.36 1.29
CA SER A 251 -9.77 -8.62 1.02
C SER A 251 -8.30 -8.41 1.35
N LYS A 252 -7.79 -9.26 2.24
CA LYS A 252 -6.40 -9.24 2.69
C LYS A 252 -5.46 -9.44 1.50
N GLU A 253 -5.78 -10.41 0.63
CA GLU A 253 -4.95 -10.75 -0.53
C GLU A 253 -4.78 -9.55 -1.47
N ARG A 254 -5.87 -8.79 -1.69
CA ARG A 254 -5.85 -7.59 -2.54
C ARG A 254 -4.95 -6.50 -1.92
N VAL A 255 -5.06 -6.28 -0.61
CA VAL A 255 -4.23 -5.30 0.13
C VAL A 255 -2.76 -5.68 0.07
N GLU A 256 -2.43 -6.96 0.25
CA GLU A 256 -1.06 -7.49 0.13
C GLU A 256 -0.53 -7.30 -1.29
N ALA A 257 -1.28 -7.69 -2.33
CA ALA A 257 -0.87 -7.55 -3.73
C ALA A 257 -0.62 -6.09 -4.14
N PHE A 258 -1.47 -5.15 -3.71
CA PHE A 258 -1.25 -3.73 -3.95
C PHE A 258 0.00 -3.22 -3.24
N SER A 259 0.21 -3.63 -1.99
CA SER A 259 1.38 -3.22 -1.19
C SER A 259 2.68 -3.74 -1.81
N ASP A 260 2.72 -5.03 -2.16
CA ASP A 260 3.87 -5.67 -2.82
C ASP A 260 4.21 -4.98 -4.14
N GLY A 261 3.21 -4.58 -4.92
CA GLY A 261 3.41 -3.80 -6.15
C GLY A 261 4.06 -2.44 -5.91
N VAL A 262 3.64 -1.70 -4.87
CA VAL A 262 4.27 -0.42 -4.50
C VAL A 262 5.73 -0.63 -4.09
N TYR A 263 6.02 -1.58 -3.21
CA TYR A 263 7.40 -1.88 -2.78
C TYR A 263 8.30 -2.31 -3.95
N ALA A 264 7.79 -3.16 -4.84
CA ALA A 264 8.51 -3.60 -6.03
C ALA A 264 8.85 -2.41 -6.93
N ILE A 265 7.89 -1.51 -7.17
CA ILE A 265 8.13 -0.34 -8.04
C ILE A 265 9.13 0.63 -7.41
N VAL A 266 9.02 0.90 -6.11
CA VAL A 266 10.02 1.71 -5.39
C VAL A 266 11.43 1.10 -5.56
N ALA A 267 11.60 -0.21 -5.36
CA ALA A 267 12.88 -0.86 -5.55
C ALA A 267 13.38 -0.78 -7.00
N THR A 268 12.50 -0.87 -7.99
CA THR A 268 12.87 -0.70 -9.41
C THR A 268 13.28 0.72 -9.75
N LEU A 269 12.64 1.74 -9.16
CA LEU A 269 13.01 3.14 -9.37
C LEU A 269 14.42 3.43 -8.85
N LEU A 270 14.80 2.85 -7.70
CA LEU A 270 16.16 3.01 -7.15
C LEU A 270 17.25 2.44 -8.07
N ILE A 271 17.02 1.28 -8.69
CA ILE A 271 18.03 0.70 -9.59
C ILE A 271 18.05 1.40 -10.95
N LEU A 272 16.92 1.94 -11.42
CA LEU A 272 16.87 2.70 -12.66
C LEU A 272 17.69 3.98 -12.57
N ASP A 273 17.64 4.67 -11.43
CA ASP A 273 18.45 5.86 -11.12
C ASP A 273 19.96 5.57 -11.27
N ILE A 274 20.42 4.49 -10.62
CA ILE A 274 21.81 4.01 -10.74
C ILE A 274 22.20 3.64 -12.18
N CYS A 275 21.26 3.04 -12.92
CA CYS A 275 21.51 2.60 -14.29
C CYS A 275 21.57 3.79 -15.27
N GLU A 276 20.91 4.91 -14.95
CA GLU A 276 20.92 6.13 -15.77
C GLU A 276 22.18 6.96 -15.52
N ASP A 277 22.56 7.16 -14.26
CA ASP A 277 23.60 8.14 -13.90
C ASP A 277 25.02 7.54 -13.77
N ASN A 278 25.16 6.26 -13.40
CA ASN A 278 26.44 5.67 -12.98
C ASN A 278 27.08 4.77 -14.05
N VAL A 279 26.55 4.78 -15.27
CA VAL A 279 27.11 4.08 -16.43
C VAL A 279 27.97 5.08 -17.23
N PRO A 280 29.31 5.00 -17.17
CA PRO A 280 30.16 6.02 -17.75
C PRO A 280 30.18 5.95 -19.28
N ASP A 281 30.13 7.12 -19.93
CA ASP A 281 30.29 7.22 -21.39
C ASP A 281 31.72 6.81 -21.81
N PRO A 282 31.88 5.97 -22.86
CA PRO A 282 33.20 5.54 -23.35
C PRO A 282 34.18 6.70 -23.63
N THR A 283 33.69 7.83 -24.11
CA THR A 283 34.50 9.03 -24.39
C THR A 283 35.00 9.69 -23.10
N VAL A 284 34.21 9.66 -22.02
CA VAL A 284 34.59 10.16 -20.70
C VAL A 284 35.65 9.26 -20.09
N VAL A 285 35.47 7.94 -20.17
CA VAL A 285 36.47 6.96 -19.70
C VAL A 285 37.81 7.15 -20.43
N GLN A 286 37.77 7.34 -21.75
CA GLN A 286 38.98 7.54 -22.54
C GLN A 286 39.69 8.85 -22.18
N LYS A 287 38.94 9.96 -22.02
CA LYS A 287 39.52 11.29 -21.77
C LYS A 287 39.98 11.49 -20.33
N GLN A 288 39.17 11.09 -19.35
CA GLN A 288 39.42 11.40 -17.93
C GLN A 288 40.20 10.30 -17.21
N PHE A 289 40.07 9.05 -17.64
CA PHE A 289 40.66 7.88 -16.96
C PHE A 289 41.68 7.13 -17.82
N GLY A 290 42.07 7.69 -18.97
CA GLY A 290 43.05 7.09 -19.88
C GLY A 290 42.62 5.73 -20.44
N GLY A 291 41.31 5.51 -20.57
CA GLY A 291 40.74 4.22 -21.00
C GLY A 291 40.59 3.18 -19.89
N SER A 292 40.94 3.51 -18.64
CA SER A 292 40.77 2.58 -17.51
C SER A 292 39.35 2.65 -16.94
N LEU A 293 38.51 1.68 -17.33
CA LEU A 293 37.16 1.53 -16.78
C LEU A 293 37.18 1.28 -15.26
N THR A 294 38.18 0.56 -14.76
CA THR A 294 38.29 0.26 -13.31
C THR A 294 38.47 1.52 -12.46
N ALA A 295 39.19 2.53 -12.98
CA ALA A 295 39.36 3.80 -12.31
C ALA A 295 38.07 4.62 -12.29
N ALA A 296 37.32 4.60 -13.40
CA ALA A 296 36.00 5.24 -13.48
C ALA A 296 35.00 4.60 -12.51
N LEU A 297 34.89 3.26 -12.50
CA LEU A 297 33.94 2.55 -11.61
C LEU A 297 34.27 2.70 -10.12
N ARG A 298 35.54 2.87 -9.76
CA ARG A 298 35.94 3.11 -8.36
C ARG A 298 35.41 4.46 -7.85
N LEU A 299 35.21 5.44 -8.73
CA LEU A 299 34.66 6.75 -8.36
C LEU A 299 33.20 6.64 -7.90
N TYR A 300 32.40 5.81 -8.58
CA TYR A 300 30.98 5.56 -8.27
C TYR A 300 30.75 4.59 -7.09
N GLY A 301 31.81 4.10 -6.44
CA GLY A 301 31.73 3.13 -5.33
C GLY A 301 30.77 3.53 -4.19
N PRO A 302 30.79 4.78 -3.69
CA PRO A 302 29.86 5.25 -2.65
C PRO A 302 28.39 5.21 -3.09
N GLU A 303 28.12 5.45 -4.37
CA GLU A 303 26.78 5.51 -4.94
C GLU A 303 26.17 4.11 -4.99
N TYR A 304 26.97 3.10 -5.36
CA TYR A 304 26.56 1.70 -5.26
C TYR A 304 26.25 1.29 -3.83
N LEU A 305 27.01 1.77 -2.84
CA LEU A 305 26.75 1.48 -1.43
C LEU A 305 25.45 2.13 -0.95
N ALA A 306 25.19 3.38 -1.33
CA ALA A 306 23.95 4.09 -1.05
C ALA A 306 22.74 3.37 -1.65
N TYR A 307 22.86 2.85 -2.87
CA TYR A 307 21.85 2.00 -3.49
C TYR A 307 21.54 0.76 -2.64
N PHE A 308 22.56 0.02 -2.19
CA PHE A 308 22.34 -1.17 -1.36
C PHE A 308 21.68 -0.82 -0.01
N GLY A 309 22.07 0.30 0.61
CA GLY A 309 21.43 0.81 1.84
C GLY A 309 19.96 1.17 1.64
N SER A 310 19.64 1.84 0.54
CA SER A 310 18.26 2.21 0.19
C SER A 310 17.41 1.00 -0.17
N PHE A 311 17.94 0.07 -0.96
CA PHE A 311 17.28 -1.20 -1.28
C PHE A 311 17.01 -2.01 0.00
N ALA A 312 17.99 -2.09 0.92
CA ALA A 312 17.80 -2.75 2.21
C ALA A 312 16.70 -2.07 3.03
N THR A 313 16.61 -0.74 3.02
CA THR A 313 15.56 0.01 3.72
C THR A 313 14.17 -0.31 3.19
N VAL A 314 13.99 -0.31 1.86
CA VAL A 314 12.73 -0.68 1.20
C VAL A 314 12.37 -2.14 1.52
N GLY A 315 13.34 -3.06 1.39
CA GLY A 315 13.14 -4.49 1.63
C GLY A 315 12.80 -4.82 3.09
N LEU A 316 13.38 -4.10 4.05
CA LEU A 316 13.08 -4.30 5.46
C LEU A 316 11.74 -3.69 5.87
N LEU A 317 11.35 -2.53 5.31
CA LEU A 317 9.99 -2.00 5.47
C LEU A 317 8.94 -2.95 4.89
N TRP A 318 9.21 -3.54 3.72
CA TRP A 318 8.39 -4.60 3.15
C TRP A 318 8.34 -5.83 4.05
N PHE A 319 9.48 -6.28 4.58
CA PHE A 319 9.55 -7.43 5.49
C PHE A 319 8.72 -7.21 6.77
N VAL A 320 8.76 -6.00 7.34
CA VAL A 320 7.94 -5.64 8.50
C VAL A 320 6.45 -5.68 8.14
N HIS A 321 6.07 -5.09 7.01
CA HIS A 321 4.69 -5.14 6.50
C HIS A 321 4.21 -6.59 6.27
N HIS A 322 5.02 -7.40 5.59
CA HIS A 322 4.72 -8.82 5.34
C HIS A 322 4.57 -9.59 6.66
N SER A 323 5.50 -9.41 7.60
CA SER A 323 5.43 -10.04 8.93
C SER A 323 4.18 -9.63 9.70
N LEU A 324 3.74 -8.37 9.60
CA LEU A 324 2.51 -7.87 10.18
C LEU A 324 1.29 -8.56 9.56
N PHE A 325 1.17 -8.53 8.23
CA PHE A 325 0.00 -9.06 7.53
C PHE A 325 -0.10 -10.58 7.59
N LEU A 326 1.00 -11.33 7.73
CA LEU A 326 0.95 -12.77 8.05
C LEU A 326 0.12 -13.06 9.31
N HIS A 327 0.17 -12.19 10.31
CA HIS A 327 -0.53 -12.35 11.59
C HIS A 327 -1.91 -11.68 11.64
N VAL A 328 -2.24 -10.85 10.65
CA VAL A 328 -3.56 -10.25 10.50
C VAL A 328 -4.52 -11.28 9.91
N THR A 329 -5.59 -11.58 10.65
CA THR A 329 -6.68 -12.47 10.21
C THR A 329 -7.73 -11.70 9.42
N LYS A 330 -8.01 -10.45 9.80
CA LYS A 330 -9.07 -9.62 9.20
C LYS A 330 -8.60 -8.17 9.02
N ALA A 331 -8.50 -7.72 7.77
CA ALA A 331 -8.10 -6.35 7.44
C ALA A 331 -9.29 -5.37 7.56
N THR A 332 -9.36 -4.66 8.68
CA THR A 332 -10.39 -3.64 8.87
C THR A 332 -10.19 -2.46 7.92
N ARG A 333 -11.25 -1.69 7.67
CA ARG A 333 -11.16 -0.51 6.80
C ARG A 333 -10.11 0.48 7.31
N PHE A 334 -10.12 0.79 8.61
CA PHE A 334 -9.19 1.76 9.20
C PHE A 334 -7.73 1.31 9.05
N MET A 335 -7.45 0.02 9.21
CA MET A 335 -6.13 -0.55 8.87
C MET A 335 -5.78 -0.33 7.41
N GLY A 336 -6.73 -0.53 6.48
CA GLY A 336 -6.54 -0.24 5.06
C GLY A 336 -6.17 1.22 4.77
N LEU A 337 -6.78 2.18 5.48
CA LEU A 337 -6.44 3.60 5.35
C LEU A 337 -5.03 3.91 5.87
N LEU A 338 -4.67 3.38 7.03
CA LEU A 338 -3.32 3.52 7.56
C LEU A 338 -2.30 2.87 6.62
N ASN A 339 -2.65 1.74 5.99
CA ASN A 339 -1.82 1.12 4.97
C ASN A 339 -1.64 2.02 3.75
N THR A 340 -2.71 2.63 3.24
CA THR A 340 -2.63 3.62 2.15
C THR A 340 -1.66 4.75 2.47
N PHE A 341 -1.72 5.30 3.68
CA PHE A 341 -0.77 6.35 4.09
C PHE A 341 0.67 5.82 4.20
N SER A 342 0.88 4.64 4.80
CA SER A 342 2.20 4.00 4.83
C SER A 342 2.77 3.86 3.42
N LEU A 343 2.00 3.33 2.47
CA LEU A 343 2.43 3.12 1.09
C LEU A 343 2.68 4.43 0.33
N ALA A 344 1.91 5.49 0.61
CA ALA A 344 2.16 6.81 0.04
C ALA A 344 3.50 7.41 0.50
N PHE A 345 3.93 7.16 1.74
CA PHE A 345 5.27 7.56 2.19
C PHE A 345 6.36 6.63 1.69
N VAL A 346 6.11 5.32 1.61
CA VAL A 346 7.03 4.35 0.97
C VAL A 346 7.30 4.73 -0.49
N GLY A 347 6.27 5.15 -1.23
CA GLY A 347 6.41 5.62 -2.60
C GLY A 347 7.26 6.90 -2.75
N GLY A 348 7.50 7.63 -1.66
CA GLY A 348 8.41 8.78 -1.60
C GLY A 348 9.88 8.42 -1.31
N LEU A 349 10.22 7.16 -1.04
CA LEU A 349 11.61 6.74 -0.79
C LEU A 349 12.58 7.00 -1.95
N PRO A 350 12.19 6.90 -3.24
CA PRO A 350 13.09 7.27 -4.34
C PRO A 350 13.53 8.75 -4.28
N LEU A 351 12.61 9.65 -3.88
CA LEU A 351 12.94 11.05 -3.65
C LEU A 351 13.94 11.22 -2.50
N ALA A 352 13.75 10.48 -1.40
CA ALA A 352 14.68 10.51 -0.28
C ALA A 352 16.11 10.11 -0.70
N TYR A 353 16.22 9.02 -1.48
CA TYR A 353 17.48 8.52 -2.00
C TYR A 353 18.18 9.54 -2.90
N GLN A 354 17.46 10.08 -3.89
CA GLN A 354 18.00 11.03 -4.85
C GLN A 354 18.49 12.30 -4.15
N LEU A 355 17.69 12.87 -3.24
CA LEU A 355 18.09 14.06 -2.48
C LEU A 355 19.35 13.82 -1.63
N THR A 356 19.48 12.66 -0.99
CA THR A 356 20.68 12.36 -0.19
C THR A 356 21.93 12.14 -1.02
N HIS A 357 21.79 11.83 -2.32
CA HIS A 357 22.91 11.57 -3.20
C HIS A 357 23.35 12.82 -3.99
N GLU A 358 22.41 13.69 -4.37
CA GLU A 358 22.69 14.85 -5.24
C GLU A 358 23.52 15.95 -4.54
N PHE A 359 23.39 16.11 -3.22
CA PHE A 359 24.06 17.19 -2.51
C PHE A 359 25.48 16.85 -2.04
N PRO A 360 26.46 17.78 -2.19
CA PRO A 360 27.82 17.58 -1.73
C PRO A 360 27.91 17.38 -0.21
N PRO A 361 28.88 16.56 0.26
CA PRO A 361 29.12 16.36 1.68
C PRO A 361 29.54 17.65 2.38
N ASN A 362 29.00 17.87 3.57
CA ASN A 362 29.10 19.07 4.42
C ASN A 362 28.38 20.32 3.90
N SER A 363 27.41 20.16 2.99
CA SER A 363 26.55 21.27 2.57
C SER A 363 25.33 21.42 3.50
N HIS A 364 24.75 22.62 3.58
CA HIS A 364 23.49 22.83 4.33
C HIS A 364 22.34 22.00 3.71
N ASN A 365 22.34 21.88 2.37
CA ASN A 365 21.34 21.13 1.63
C ASN A 365 21.42 19.62 1.91
N GLU A 366 22.61 19.06 2.18
CA GLU A 366 22.76 17.66 2.61
C GLU A 366 22.05 17.38 3.94
N LEU A 367 22.17 18.28 4.93
CA LEU A 367 21.49 18.13 6.21
C LEU A 367 19.97 18.10 6.04
N GLU A 368 19.44 19.02 5.24
CA GLU A 368 18.01 19.09 4.94
C GLU A 368 17.53 17.85 4.16
N ALA A 369 18.30 17.35 3.20
CA ALA A 369 18.01 16.11 2.47
C ALA A 369 17.96 14.88 3.41
N ILE A 370 18.93 14.74 4.30
CA ILE A 370 18.95 13.67 5.33
C ILE A 370 17.73 13.78 6.24
N GLN A 371 17.35 14.99 6.66
CA GLN A 371 16.17 15.22 7.48
C GLN A 371 14.87 14.82 6.76
N ILE A 372 14.72 15.18 5.49
CA ILE A 372 13.59 14.78 4.65
C ILE A 372 13.53 13.25 4.53
N SER A 373 14.67 12.60 4.29
CA SER A 373 14.77 11.14 4.24
C SER A 373 14.30 10.49 5.55
N CYS A 374 14.75 11.00 6.71
CA CYS A 374 14.31 10.52 8.02
C CYS A 374 12.80 10.70 8.22
N VAL A 375 12.23 11.83 7.80
CA VAL A 375 10.78 12.09 7.90
C VAL A 375 9.99 11.10 7.04
N ILE A 376 10.41 10.84 5.81
CA ILE A 376 9.76 9.88 4.91
C ILE A 376 9.79 8.47 5.51
N ILE A 377 10.96 7.99 5.97
CA ILE A 377 11.13 6.68 6.59
C ILE A 377 10.29 6.57 7.89
N PHE A 378 10.28 7.63 8.70
CA PHE A 378 9.48 7.69 9.92
C PHE A 378 7.99 7.53 9.63
N PHE A 379 7.44 8.31 8.69
CA PHE A 379 6.03 8.21 8.34
C PHE A 379 5.67 6.87 7.67
N ALA A 380 6.53 6.34 6.81
CA ALA A 380 6.36 5.02 6.22
C ALA A 380 6.23 3.92 7.30
N GLY A 381 7.07 3.94 8.34
CA GLY A 381 7.05 2.97 9.43
C GLY A 381 5.99 3.20 10.50
N ILE A 382 5.74 4.45 10.92
CA ILE A 382 4.81 4.75 12.02
C ILE A 382 3.38 4.38 11.68
N PHE A 383 2.98 4.49 10.40
CA PHE A 383 1.66 4.05 9.96
C PHE A 383 1.52 2.52 10.02
N GLN A 384 2.59 1.74 9.78
CA GLN A 384 2.55 0.28 10.00
C GLN A 384 2.41 -0.07 11.48
N LEU A 385 3.14 0.64 12.36
CA LEU A 385 2.98 0.49 13.80
C LEU A 385 1.56 0.88 14.24
N ALA A 386 0.97 1.91 13.64
CA ALA A 386 -0.42 2.30 13.90
C ALA A 386 -1.42 1.21 13.46
N ILE A 387 -1.19 0.53 12.32
CA ILE A 387 -2.00 -0.63 11.90
C ILE A 387 -1.97 -1.72 12.99
N TRP A 388 -0.78 -2.03 13.50
CA TRP A 388 -0.61 -3.01 14.57
C TRP A 388 -1.34 -2.63 15.86
N VAL A 389 -1.20 -1.37 16.30
CA VAL A 389 -1.91 -0.84 17.47
C VAL A 389 -3.43 -0.92 17.27
N VAL A 390 -3.93 -0.57 16.09
CA VAL A 390 -5.35 -0.70 15.74
C VAL A 390 -5.80 -2.16 15.77
N ALA A 391 -4.99 -3.08 15.26
CA ALA A 391 -5.30 -4.50 15.27
C ALA A 391 -5.37 -5.05 16.71
N LEU A 392 -4.49 -4.60 17.61
CA LEU A 392 -4.50 -4.98 19.03
C LEU A 392 -5.75 -4.55 19.80
N TYR A 393 -6.44 -3.47 19.38
CA TYR A 393 -7.69 -3.06 20.05
C TYR A 393 -8.80 -4.12 19.93
N ASN A 394 -8.85 -4.85 18.81
CA ASN A 394 -9.83 -5.91 18.55
C ASN A 394 -9.13 -7.26 18.32
N GLU A 395 -8.11 -7.57 19.13
CA GLU A 395 -7.16 -8.67 18.92
C GLU A 395 -7.80 -10.07 18.74
N GLN A 396 -9.02 -10.27 19.22
CA GLN A 396 -9.75 -11.53 19.06
C GLN A 396 -10.19 -11.77 17.60
N GLU A 397 -10.58 -10.72 16.87
CA GLU A 397 -11.08 -10.82 15.50
C GLU A 397 -10.01 -10.57 14.43
N THR A 398 -9.07 -9.67 14.72
CA THR A 398 -8.12 -9.11 13.74
C THR A 398 -6.75 -9.77 13.75
N LEU A 399 -6.38 -10.47 14.84
CA LEU A 399 -5.04 -11.00 15.06
C LEU A 399 -5.02 -12.48 15.43
N HIS A 400 -3.97 -13.15 14.96
CA HIS A 400 -3.64 -14.51 15.36
C HIS A 400 -3.24 -14.60 16.84
N PRO A 401 -3.61 -15.67 17.59
CA PRO A 401 -3.31 -15.82 19.02
C PRO A 401 -1.85 -15.59 19.45
N TYR A 402 -0.86 -15.91 18.60
CA TYR A 402 0.57 -15.78 18.91
C TYR A 402 1.05 -14.36 19.17
N VAL A 403 0.37 -13.35 18.62
CA VAL A 403 0.79 -11.95 18.66
C VAL A 403 -0.13 -11.06 19.51
N ARG A 404 -1.18 -11.65 20.12
CA ARG A 404 -2.07 -10.98 21.09
C ARG A 404 -1.31 -10.53 22.34
N TYR A 405 -1.92 -9.71 23.18
CA TYR A 405 -1.31 -9.34 24.46
C TYR A 405 -0.91 -10.59 25.26
N GLY A 406 0.37 -10.66 25.67
CA GLY A 406 0.94 -11.82 26.34
C GLY A 406 1.31 -13.01 25.43
N GLY A 407 1.10 -12.90 24.12
CA GLY A 407 1.49 -13.90 23.14
C GLY A 407 3.01 -14.02 22.97
N ARG A 408 3.48 -15.21 22.55
CA ARG A 408 4.91 -15.54 22.39
C ARG A 408 5.65 -14.56 21.46
N GLU A 409 4.98 -14.08 20.41
CA GLU A 409 5.59 -13.22 19.39
C GLU A 409 5.21 -11.73 19.51
N HIS A 410 4.38 -11.37 20.51
CA HIS A 410 3.88 -10.00 20.66
C HIS A 410 5.00 -8.96 20.77
N VAL A 411 5.97 -9.18 21.66
CA VAL A 411 7.08 -8.23 21.88
C VAL A 411 8.01 -8.19 20.66
N LEU A 412 8.20 -9.33 19.98
CA LEU A 412 9.01 -9.38 18.76
C LEU A 412 8.36 -8.59 17.63
N MET A 413 7.04 -8.70 17.45
CA MET A 413 6.30 -7.94 16.45
C MET A 413 6.36 -6.43 16.74
N LEU A 414 6.14 -6.03 17.99
CA LEU A 414 6.27 -4.64 18.41
C LEU A 414 7.69 -4.11 18.13
N ALA A 415 8.72 -4.88 18.47
CA ALA A 415 10.11 -4.50 18.21
C ALA A 415 10.40 -4.34 16.71
N LYS A 416 9.92 -5.25 15.85
CA LYS A 416 10.05 -5.15 14.38
C LYS A 416 9.43 -3.86 13.84
N LEU A 417 8.21 -3.53 14.27
CA LEU A 417 7.46 -2.37 13.80
C LEU A 417 7.98 -1.04 14.36
N ALA A 418 8.51 -1.04 15.58
CA ALA A 418 9.03 0.17 16.22
C ALA A 418 10.47 0.52 15.79
N LEU A 419 11.25 -0.43 15.28
CA LEU A 419 12.67 -0.25 15.00
C LEU A 419 12.95 0.92 14.04
N TYR A 420 12.32 0.93 12.87
CA TYR A 420 12.51 2.02 11.89
C TYR A 420 12.01 3.38 12.39
N PRO A 421 10.77 3.52 12.90
CA PRO A 421 10.30 4.80 13.44
C PRO A 421 11.20 5.35 14.55
N CYS A 422 11.65 4.51 15.49
CA CYS A 422 12.51 4.95 16.58
C CYS A 422 13.90 5.38 16.07
N ILE A 423 14.49 4.62 15.15
CA ILE A 423 15.82 4.94 14.61
C ILE A 423 15.75 6.18 13.72
N ALA A 424 14.77 6.29 12.82
CA ALA A 424 14.60 7.47 11.97
C ALA A 424 14.38 8.75 12.79
N LEU A 425 13.55 8.67 13.84
CA LEU A 425 13.32 9.78 14.76
C LEU A 425 14.58 10.13 15.56
N GLY A 426 15.30 9.12 16.05
CA GLY A 426 16.57 9.29 16.76
C GLY A 426 17.63 9.95 15.88
N THR A 427 17.78 9.48 14.64
CA THR A 427 18.68 10.06 13.63
C THR A 427 18.31 11.50 13.33
N PHE A 428 17.02 11.82 13.14
CA PHE A 428 16.57 13.20 12.91
C PHE A 428 16.95 14.15 14.06
N PHE A 429 16.73 13.74 15.31
CA PHE A 429 17.13 14.59 16.45
C PHE A 429 18.66 14.66 16.60
N LEU A 430 19.37 13.57 16.34
CA LEU A 430 20.82 13.54 16.42
C LEU A 430 21.47 14.41 15.34
N THR A 431 20.92 14.45 14.12
CA THR A 431 21.38 15.34 13.04
C THR A 431 21.07 16.81 13.35
N CYS A 432 19.96 17.10 14.02
CA CYS A 432 19.67 18.45 14.53
C CYS A 432 20.70 18.93 15.56
N ILE A 433 21.17 18.04 16.45
CA ILE A 433 22.11 18.38 17.53
C ILE A 433 23.56 18.37 17.02
N LEU A 434 23.94 17.38 16.21
CA LEU A 434 25.28 17.17 15.67
C LEU A 434 25.29 17.38 14.15
N SER A 435 24.94 18.59 13.69
CA SER A 435 24.85 18.91 12.26
C SER A 435 26.12 18.60 11.47
N LYS A 436 27.31 18.71 12.09
CA LYS A 436 28.61 18.38 11.47
C LYS A 436 28.81 16.88 11.19
N PHE A 437 28.07 16.01 11.86
CA PHE A 437 28.20 14.55 11.74
C PHE A 437 26.94 13.92 11.13
N SER A 438 26.08 14.71 10.48
CA SER A 438 24.80 14.25 9.94
C SER A 438 24.96 13.07 8.97
N ALA A 439 25.85 13.18 7.98
CA ALA A 439 26.06 12.15 6.98
C ALA A 439 26.65 10.85 7.56
N PRO A 440 27.73 10.88 8.38
CA PRO A 440 28.20 9.69 9.08
C PRO A 440 27.13 9.00 9.94
N ILE A 441 26.29 9.78 10.65
CA ILE A 441 25.19 9.24 11.45
C ILE A 441 24.17 8.53 10.56
N PHE A 442 23.80 9.16 9.45
CA PHE A 442 22.82 8.61 8.52
C PHE A 442 23.31 7.31 7.86
N HIS A 443 24.54 7.28 7.35
CA HIS A 443 25.14 6.06 6.81
C HIS A 443 25.30 4.96 7.87
N LEU A 444 25.65 5.33 9.11
CA LEU A 444 25.72 4.38 10.21
C LEU A 444 24.34 3.77 10.49
N MET A 445 23.27 4.57 10.44
CA MET A 445 21.89 4.08 10.54
C MET A 445 21.59 3.07 9.43
N GLU A 446 21.85 3.41 8.17
CA GLU A 446 21.55 2.53 7.02
C GLU A 446 22.27 1.19 7.11
N ILE A 447 23.52 1.19 7.60
CA ILE A 447 24.30 -0.04 7.78
C ILE A 447 23.81 -0.82 9.01
N THR A 448 23.55 -0.14 10.13
CA THR A 448 23.27 -0.80 11.43
C THR A 448 21.88 -1.43 11.46
N VAL A 449 20.88 -0.81 10.83
CA VAL A 449 19.48 -1.28 10.90
C VAL A 449 19.31 -2.71 10.34
N PRO A 450 19.84 -3.07 9.16
CA PRO A 450 19.79 -4.44 8.66
C PRO A 450 20.39 -5.47 9.62
N PHE A 451 21.54 -5.16 10.23
CA PHE A 451 22.14 -6.05 11.23
C PHE A 451 21.25 -6.17 12.48
N ALA A 452 20.67 -5.05 12.94
CA ALA A 452 19.74 -5.05 14.06
C ALA A 452 18.50 -5.94 13.79
N PHE A 453 17.98 -5.96 12.56
CA PHE A 453 16.89 -6.86 12.17
C PHE A 453 17.30 -8.34 12.21
N LEU A 454 18.51 -8.68 11.74
CA LEU A 454 19.03 -10.06 11.76
C LEU A 454 19.16 -10.61 13.19
N VAL A 455 19.65 -9.79 14.13
CA VAL A 455 19.82 -10.20 15.53
C VAL A 455 18.64 -9.83 16.43
N LEU A 456 17.54 -9.31 15.87
CA LEU A 456 16.43 -8.73 16.63
C LEU A 456 15.85 -9.72 17.64
N ARG A 457 15.72 -11.00 17.28
CA ARG A 457 15.19 -12.03 18.18
C ARG A 457 16.08 -12.23 19.41
N ILE A 458 17.41 -12.17 19.24
CA ILE A 458 18.38 -12.29 20.33
C ILE A 458 18.32 -11.03 21.20
N LEU A 459 18.32 -9.84 20.58
CA LEU A 459 18.25 -8.55 21.28
C LEU A 459 16.98 -8.45 22.14
N VAL A 460 15.83 -8.85 21.60
CA VAL A 460 14.55 -8.83 22.32
C VAL A 460 14.58 -9.81 23.50
N ARG A 461 15.05 -11.05 23.30
CA ARG A 461 15.17 -12.04 24.39
C ARG A 461 16.08 -11.56 25.51
N LEU A 462 17.26 -11.03 25.16
CA LEU A 462 18.22 -10.49 26.12
C LEU A 462 17.64 -9.28 26.87
N GLY A 463 17.00 -8.35 26.15
CA GLY A 463 16.37 -7.17 26.73
C GLY A 463 15.23 -7.51 27.71
N LEU A 464 14.38 -8.48 27.36
CA LEU A 464 13.34 -8.98 28.25
C LEU A 464 13.93 -9.66 29.49
N ALA A 465 14.99 -10.47 29.35
CA ALA A 465 15.65 -11.11 30.47
C ALA A 465 16.26 -10.09 31.43
N LEU A 466 16.90 -9.05 30.88
CA LEU A 466 17.52 -7.97 31.65
C LEU A 466 16.47 -7.10 32.35
N LEU A 467 15.37 -6.77 31.69
CA LEU A 467 14.22 -6.08 32.31
C LEU A 467 13.60 -6.91 33.44
N ARG A 468 13.41 -8.23 33.25
CA ARG A 468 12.92 -9.12 34.31
C ARG A 468 13.88 -9.16 35.49
N LEU A 469 15.19 -9.20 35.24
CA LEU A 469 16.21 -9.19 36.29
C LEU A 469 16.20 -7.88 37.09
N LEU A 470 16.00 -6.74 36.45
CA LEU A 470 15.96 -5.43 37.10
C LEU A 470 14.66 -5.15 37.85
N PHE A 471 13.50 -5.53 37.29
CA PHE A 471 12.18 -5.16 37.82
C PHE A 471 11.45 -6.29 38.58
N CYS A 472 11.90 -7.54 38.47
CA CYS A 472 11.36 -8.70 39.20
C CYS A 472 12.50 -9.59 39.73
N PRO A 473 13.23 -9.15 40.76
CA PRO A 473 14.37 -9.88 41.30
C PRO A 473 13.99 -11.22 41.97
N ASP A 474 12.70 -11.46 42.26
CA ASP A 474 12.26 -12.55 43.14
C ASP A 474 11.47 -13.68 42.45
N ARG A 475 11.88 -14.09 41.26
CA ARG A 475 11.41 -15.36 40.68
C ARG A 475 12.57 -16.15 40.09
N SER A 476 13.22 -16.92 40.95
CA SER A 476 14.19 -17.96 40.62
C SER A 476 13.52 -19.18 39.95
N ASP A 477 12.76 -18.98 38.87
CA ASP A 477 12.19 -20.10 38.11
C ASP A 477 13.14 -20.55 37.00
N ARG A 478 14.18 -21.29 37.41
CA ARG A 478 15.06 -22.08 36.55
C ARG A 478 14.34 -23.21 35.78
N ARG A 479 12.99 -23.27 35.81
CA ARG A 479 12.17 -24.30 35.18
C ARG A 479 11.54 -23.90 33.83
N ILE A 480 11.32 -22.61 33.56
CA ILE A 480 10.58 -22.20 32.34
C ILE A 480 11.46 -22.27 31.08
N VAL A 481 12.78 -22.02 31.21
CA VAL A 481 13.71 -22.08 30.06
C VAL A 481 13.87 -23.51 29.52
N ILE A 482 13.74 -24.54 30.39
CA ILE A 482 13.86 -25.95 29.98
C ILE A 482 12.58 -26.43 29.28
N GLU A 483 11.41 -25.90 29.62
CA GLU A 483 10.16 -26.23 28.90
C GLU A 483 10.07 -25.53 27.53
N GLU A 484 10.62 -24.32 27.36
CA GLU A 484 10.65 -23.65 26.04
C GLU A 484 11.59 -24.35 25.04
N GLU A 485 12.73 -24.90 25.48
CA GLU A 485 13.61 -25.72 24.61
C GLU A 485 13.03 -27.13 24.32
N ALA A 486 12.25 -27.69 25.25
CA ALA A 486 11.58 -28.98 25.04
C ALA A 486 10.39 -28.90 24.06
N ASP A 487 9.77 -27.73 23.91
CA ASP A 487 8.67 -27.48 22.96
C ASP A 487 9.20 -27.14 21.55
N GLU A 488 10.38 -26.52 21.41
CA GLU A 488 11.05 -26.29 20.11
C GLU A 488 11.52 -27.61 19.45
N THR A 489 11.67 -28.71 20.20
CA THR A 489 12.07 -30.03 19.68
C THR A 489 10.92 -30.98 19.35
N ARG A 490 9.66 -30.59 19.63
CA ARG A 490 8.46 -31.37 19.27
C ARG A 490 7.71 -30.73 18.12
N VAL A 491 8.27 -30.82 16.92
CA VAL A 491 7.48 -30.71 15.68
C VAL A 491 6.65 -32.01 15.59
N PRO A 492 5.31 -31.98 15.64
CA PRO A 492 4.53 -33.17 15.33
C PRO A 492 4.65 -33.43 13.82
N PHE A 493 5.30 -34.53 13.46
CA PHE A 493 5.55 -35.00 12.09
C PHE A 493 4.26 -35.32 11.29
N ASN A 494 3.06 -34.98 11.79
CA ASN A 494 1.77 -35.37 11.21
C ASN A 494 0.89 -34.20 10.72
N ALA A 495 1.41 -32.97 10.58
CA ALA A 495 0.65 -31.85 10.01
C ALA A 495 1.01 -31.53 8.54
N LEU A 496 1.68 -32.45 7.84
CA LEU A 496 2.11 -32.26 6.43
C LEU A 496 1.43 -33.21 5.43
N VAL A 497 0.42 -33.99 5.85
CA VAL A 497 -0.45 -34.72 4.94
C VAL A 497 -1.87 -34.73 5.49
N THR A 498 -2.70 -33.79 5.01
CA THR A 498 -4.06 -33.99 4.48
C THR A 498 -4.59 -32.66 3.96
#